data_AF-A0A8S3DJX3-F1
#
_entry.id   AF-A0A8S3DJX3-F1
#
_cell.length_a   1.000
_cell.length_b   1.000
_cell.length_c   1.000
_cell.angle_alpha   90.00
_cell.angle_beta   90.00
_cell.angle_gamma   90.00
#
_symmetry.space_group_name_H-M   'P 1'
#
loop_
_entity.id
_entity.type
_entity.pdbx_description
1 polymer ?
#
loop_
_entity_poly.entity_id
_entity_poly.type
_entity_poly.pdbx_seq_one_letter_code
_entity_poly.pdbx_strand_id
1 'polypeptide(L)'
;MGSWLDTCCMVLERRLPERLDALDEDDRAEHPWWKCKKWALHILLRTFERHGSPANLPKGQSHEKVEFANFFLKGYSAKVIQLIFAILEAYRQKIYVSPRVVQLCLNYLRESVRHAFSWKIVQNHVVVLIQDIIYPLLCINDDDIELFEDEPVEFVRARLDILDEYISPVSAAELFLSDAVAKRKDVLMKTVNFLGTVIHNDTITPKQKDGVLHMLGVIGNVLIKKKTFTNQLEHIIVQYLFPELQSPVAYLRARACYALRNFSKLEYTNPENSTRCLTNLIHCLCNDTSLPVQIEAAMALNLFLSDTEA
;
A
#
# COMPACT_ATOMS: atom_id res chain seq x y z
N MET A 1 29.43 1.83 19.47
CA MET A 1 27.95 1.74 19.43
C MET A 1 27.39 1.05 18.16
N GLY A 2 28.15 0.86 17.07
CA GLY A 2 27.63 0.34 15.78
C GLY A 2 27.55 -1.18 15.59
N SER A 3 28.15 -2.00 16.46
CA SER A 3 28.35 -3.44 16.20
C SER A 3 27.05 -4.22 15.89
N TRP A 4 25.95 -3.93 16.58
CA TRP A 4 24.67 -4.62 16.31
C TRP A 4 23.95 -4.07 15.07
N LEU A 5 24.09 -2.78 14.75
CA LEU A 5 23.56 -2.18 13.51
C LEU A 5 24.28 -2.75 12.30
N ASP A 6 25.61 -2.88 12.37
CA ASP A 6 26.42 -3.51 11.35
C ASP A 6 26.04 -4.98 11.18
N THR A 7 25.84 -5.70 12.28
CA THR A 7 25.37 -7.10 12.24
C THR A 7 24.02 -7.21 11.52
N CYS A 8 23.06 -6.34 11.84
CA CYS A 8 21.77 -6.31 11.16
C CYS A 8 21.95 -6.05 9.65
N CYS A 9 22.79 -5.08 9.27
CA CYS A 9 23.08 -4.80 7.86
C CYS A 9 23.71 -6.00 7.15
N MET A 10 24.67 -6.70 7.79
CA MET A 10 25.31 -7.89 7.24
C MET A 10 24.31 -9.03 7.01
N VAL A 11 23.33 -9.21 7.90
CA VAL A 11 22.25 -10.18 7.72
C VAL A 11 21.38 -9.83 6.50
N LEU A 12 21.10 -8.55 6.28
CA LEU A 12 20.32 -8.10 5.11
C LEU A 12 21.08 -8.26 3.80
N GLU A 13 22.39 -7.98 3.79
CA GLU A 13 23.27 -8.10 2.62
C GLU A 13 23.52 -9.56 2.22
N ARG A 14 23.49 -10.48 3.19
CA ARG A 14 23.81 -11.90 2.95
C ARG A 14 22.88 -12.52 1.91
N ARG A 15 23.46 -13.03 0.83
CA ARG A 15 22.75 -13.86 -0.16
C ARG A 15 22.33 -15.19 0.47
N LEU A 16 21.13 -15.63 0.14
CA LEU A 16 20.61 -16.89 0.64
C LEU A 16 21.04 -18.06 -0.26
N PRO A 17 21.21 -19.27 0.29
CA PRO A 17 21.56 -20.45 -0.52
C PRO A 17 20.44 -20.83 -1.50
N GLU A 18 20.79 -21.15 -2.75
CA GLU A 18 19.84 -21.57 -3.82
C GLU A 18 19.03 -22.82 -3.45
N ARG A 19 19.56 -23.68 -2.57
CA ARG A 19 18.83 -24.87 -2.09
C ARG A 19 17.49 -24.55 -1.40
N LEU A 20 17.27 -23.30 -0.97
CA LEU A 20 15.99 -22.87 -0.39
C LEU A 20 14.88 -22.80 -1.45
N ASP A 21 15.24 -22.63 -2.73
CA ASP A 21 14.26 -22.49 -3.81
C ASP A 21 13.54 -23.82 -4.11
N ALA A 22 14.08 -24.95 -3.61
CA ALA A 22 13.46 -26.26 -3.71
C ALA A 22 12.35 -26.52 -2.67
N LEU A 23 12.22 -25.66 -1.66
CA LEU A 23 11.14 -25.75 -0.66
C LEU A 23 9.86 -25.14 -1.24
N ASP A 24 8.69 -25.50 -0.70
CA ASP A 24 7.47 -24.74 -0.99
C ASP A 24 7.54 -23.32 -0.40
N GLU A 25 6.63 -22.43 -0.81
CA GLU A 25 6.72 -21.02 -0.43
C GLU A 25 6.46 -20.78 1.07
N ASP A 26 5.64 -21.61 1.71
CA ASP A 26 5.30 -21.53 3.13
C ASP A 26 6.50 -21.95 4.00
N ASP A 27 7.15 -23.07 3.66
CA ASP A 27 8.37 -23.54 4.30
C ASP A 27 9.52 -22.56 4.08
N ARG A 28 9.61 -21.95 2.89
CA ARG A 28 10.57 -20.86 2.64
C ARG A 28 10.31 -19.70 3.60
N ALA A 29 9.08 -19.23 3.72
CA ALA A 29 8.75 -18.10 4.59
C ALA A 29 9.15 -18.35 6.05
N GLU A 30 8.99 -19.60 6.51
CA GLU A 30 9.30 -20.02 7.88
C GLU A 30 10.77 -20.42 8.10
N HIS A 31 11.57 -20.50 7.04
CA HIS A 31 12.97 -20.90 7.13
C HIS A 31 13.81 -19.90 7.97
N PRO A 32 14.75 -20.37 8.82
CA PRO A 32 15.58 -19.50 9.69
C PRO A 32 16.26 -18.32 8.98
N TRP A 33 16.72 -18.50 7.74
CA TRP A 33 17.31 -17.43 6.94
C TRP A 33 16.37 -16.23 6.74
N TRP A 34 15.11 -16.49 6.39
CA TRP A 34 14.11 -15.45 6.20
C TRP A 34 13.68 -14.85 7.54
N LYS A 35 13.59 -15.68 8.61
CA LYS A 35 13.39 -15.19 9.98
C LYS A 35 14.51 -14.24 10.43
N CYS A 36 15.77 -14.52 10.12
CA CYS A 36 16.89 -13.64 10.43
C CYS A 36 16.76 -12.30 9.70
N LYS A 37 16.47 -12.29 8.39
CA LYS A 37 16.26 -11.05 7.62
C LYS A 37 15.07 -10.24 8.16
N LYS A 38 13.95 -10.91 8.45
CA LYS A 38 12.76 -10.32 9.07
C LYS A 38 13.12 -9.60 10.37
N TRP A 39 13.78 -10.28 11.31
CA TRP A 39 14.10 -9.69 12.60
C TRP A 39 15.16 -8.58 12.52
N ALA A 40 16.16 -8.70 11.63
CA ALA A 40 17.11 -7.63 11.36
C ALA A 40 16.41 -6.36 10.83
N LEU A 41 15.50 -6.50 9.85
CA LEU A 41 14.69 -5.38 9.36
C LEU A 41 13.79 -4.81 10.45
N HIS A 42 13.13 -5.67 11.23
CA HIS A 42 12.25 -5.22 12.30
C HIS A 42 13.02 -4.39 13.35
N ILE A 43 14.20 -4.84 13.77
CA ILE A 43 15.06 -4.08 14.69
C ILE A 43 15.43 -2.72 14.10
N LEU A 44 15.86 -2.68 12.83
CA LEU A 44 16.25 -1.44 12.15
C LEU A 44 15.06 -0.47 12.01
N LEU A 45 13.89 -0.98 11.63
CA LEU A 45 12.65 -0.22 11.53
C LEU A 45 12.25 0.38 12.87
N ARG A 46 12.16 -0.45 13.93
CA ARG A 46 11.79 0.02 15.27
C ARG A 46 12.77 1.04 15.81
N THR A 47 14.05 0.87 15.51
CA THR A 47 15.08 1.86 15.84
C THR A 47 14.80 3.16 15.12
N PHE A 48 14.52 3.12 13.81
CA PHE A 48 14.25 4.31 13.02
C PHE A 48 13.02 5.08 13.53
N GLU A 49 11.90 4.39 13.72
CA GLU A 49 10.63 4.96 14.18
C GLU A 49 10.74 5.60 15.56
N ARG A 50 11.46 4.99 16.50
CA ARG A 50 11.46 5.44 17.91
C ARG A 50 12.65 6.30 18.29
N HIS A 51 13.80 6.05 17.69
CA HIS A 51 15.09 6.57 18.17
C HIS A 51 16.01 7.07 17.06
N GLY A 52 15.70 6.79 15.79
CA GLY A 52 16.60 7.01 14.67
C GLY A 52 16.42 8.34 13.95
N SER A 53 15.59 9.24 14.48
CA SER A 53 15.47 10.60 13.99
C SER A 53 15.21 11.55 15.18
N PRO A 54 15.93 12.69 15.28
CA PRO A 54 15.66 13.68 16.32
C PRO A 54 14.20 14.18 16.31
N ALA A 55 13.55 14.15 15.14
CA ALA A 55 12.14 14.53 15.00
C ALA A 55 11.16 13.55 15.66
N ASN A 56 11.58 12.30 15.90
CA ASN A 56 10.75 11.27 16.53
C ASN A 56 10.89 11.28 18.07
N LEU A 57 11.84 12.06 18.61
CA LEU A 57 12.08 12.14 20.04
C LEU A 57 11.12 13.14 20.71
N PRO A 58 10.53 12.80 21.88
CA PRO A 58 9.81 13.76 22.70
C PRO A 58 10.68 14.99 23.04
N LYS A 59 10.05 16.13 23.28
CA LYS A 59 10.75 17.35 23.73
C LYS A 59 11.44 17.09 25.08
N GLY A 60 12.65 17.61 25.26
CA GLY A 60 13.41 17.50 26.53
C GLY A 60 14.14 16.17 26.76
N GLN A 61 14.33 15.35 25.71
CA GLN A 61 15.14 14.13 25.82
C GLN A 61 16.63 14.42 26.08
N SER A 62 17.33 13.43 26.64
CA SER A 62 18.76 13.54 26.94
C SER A 62 19.61 13.78 25.69
N HIS A 63 20.73 14.48 25.88
CA HIS A 63 21.68 14.78 24.81
C HIS A 63 22.15 13.51 24.07
N GLU A 64 22.45 12.45 24.82
CA GLU A 64 22.87 11.15 24.29
C GLU A 64 21.85 10.53 23.31
N LYS A 65 20.55 10.65 23.59
CA LYS A 65 19.50 10.14 22.69
C LYS A 65 19.42 10.94 21.40
N VAL A 66 19.57 12.26 21.50
CA VAL A 66 19.60 13.15 20.32
C VAL A 66 20.84 12.89 19.48
N GLU A 67 21.98 12.64 20.12
CA GLU A 67 23.23 12.27 19.45
C GLU A 67 23.09 10.93 18.70
N PHE A 68 22.54 9.90 19.37
CA PHE A 68 22.25 8.62 18.74
C PHE A 68 21.30 8.76 17.54
N ALA A 69 20.23 9.56 17.68
CA ALA A 69 19.27 9.77 16.61
C ALA A 69 19.91 10.43 15.39
N ASN A 70 20.80 11.40 15.59
CA ASN A 70 21.57 11.99 14.51
C ASN A 70 22.57 11.00 13.90
N PHE A 71 23.24 10.21 14.72
CA PHE A 71 24.16 9.17 14.29
C PHE A 71 23.46 8.12 13.41
N PHE A 72 22.31 7.60 13.83
CA PHE A 72 21.53 6.64 13.05
C PHE A 72 21.02 7.27 11.75
N LEU A 73 20.39 8.45 11.82
CA LEU A 73 19.82 9.11 10.64
C LEU A 73 20.88 9.39 9.59
N LYS A 74 22.02 9.98 9.99
CA LYS A 74 23.07 10.38 9.03
C LYS A 74 23.99 9.23 8.63
N GLY A 75 24.24 8.27 9.52
CA GLY A 75 25.20 7.18 9.32
C GLY A 75 24.60 5.90 8.75
N TYR A 76 23.42 5.48 9.23
CA TYR A 76 22.85 4.16 8.91
C TYR A 76 21.61 4.21 8.03
N SER A 77 20.77 5.25 8.14
CA SER A 77 19.50 5.26 7.38
C SER A 77 19.73 5.10 5.87
N ALA A 78 20.74 5.78 5.33
CA ALA A 78 21.12 5.68 3.92
C ALA A 78 21.55 4.25 3.54
N LYS A 79 22.43 3.63 4.34
CA LYS A 79 22.90 2.26 4.13
C LYS A 79 21.75 1.26 4.13
N VAL A 80 20.84 1.37 5.09
CA VAL A 80 19.67 0.48 5.19
C VAL A 80 18.72 0.68 4.01
N ILE A 81 18.49 1.91 3.55
CA ILE A 81 17.67 2.17 2.35
C ILE A 81 18.27 1.50 1.10
N GLN A 82 19.59 1.56 0.93
CA GLN A 82 20.26 0.89 -0.20
C GLN A 82 20.11 -0.64 -0.14
N LEU A 83 20.25 -1.24 1.05
CA LEU A 83 20.00 -2.67 1.24
C LEU A 83 18.55 -3.05 0.94
N ILE A 84 17.60 -2.21 1.35
CA ILE A 84 16.18 -2.40 1.04
C ILE A 84 15.93 -2.33 -0.47
N PHE A 85 16.55 -1.40 -1.19
CA PHE A 85 16.45 -1.35 -2.65
C PHE A 85 16.99 -2.61 -3.31
N ALA A 86 18.10 -3.15 -2.83
CA ALA A 86 18.61 -4.43 -3.35
C ALA A 86 17.63 -5.59 -3.09
N ILE A 87 16.98 -5.63 -1.92
CA ILE A 87 15.97 -6.66 -1.60
C ILE A 87 14.72 -6.51 -2.49
N LEU A 88 14.21 -5.28 -2.66
CA LEU A 88 13.05 -5.02 -3.51
C LEU A 88 13.36 -5.20 -4.99
N GLU A 89 14.61 -4.98 -5.41
CA GLU A 89 15.06 -5.30 -6.77
C GLU A 89 15.04 -6.81 -7.02
N ALA A 90 15.48 -7.62 -6.06
CA ALA A 90 15.37 -9.07 -6.16
C ALA A 90 13.90 -9.51 -6.28
N TYR A 91 13.02 -8.94 -5.44
CA TYR A 91 11.58 -9.17 -5.53
C TYR A 91 11.01 -8.79 -6.91
N ARG A 92 11.40 -7.64 -7.46
CA ARG A 92 11.02 -7.20 -8.80
C ARG A 92 11.44 -8.18 -9.90
N GLN A 93 12.64 -8.76 -9.76
CA GLN A 93 13.19 -9.76 -10.67
C GLN A 93 12.59 -11.17 -10.48
N LYS A 94 11.52 -11.31 -9.69
CA LYS A 94 10.87 -12.59 -9.36
C LYS A 94 11.77 -13.56 -8.61
N ILE A 95 12.82 -13.06 -7.96
CA ILE A 95 13.57 -13.82 -6.96
C ILE A 95 12.73 -13.80 -5.68
N TYR A 96 12.51 -14.98 -5.09
CA TYR A 96 11.66 -15.11 -3.91
C TYR A 96 12.15 -14.22 -2.77
N VAL A 97 11.23 -13.43 -2.21
CA VAL A 97 11.42 -12.67 -0.98
C VAL A 97 10.23 -12.92 -0.09
N SER A 98 10.48 -13.38 1.15
CA SER A 98 9.43 -13.62 2.13
C SER A 98 8.47 -12.42 2.24
N PRO A 99 7.14 -12.62 2.23
CA PRO A 99 6.16 -11.54 2.37
C PRO A 99 6.45 -10.62 3.57
N ARG A 100 6.79 -11.19 4.73
CA ARG A 100 7.16 -10.40 5.93
C ARG A 100 8.38 -9.50 5.71
N VAL A 101 9.33 -9.91 4.87
CA VAL A 101 10.50 -9.08 4.53
C VAL A 101 10.10 -7.95 3.60
N VAL A 102 9.30 -8.21 2.56
CA VAL A 102 8.77 -7.16 1.66
C VAL A 102 7.99 -6.13 2.47
N GLN A 103 7.12 -6.59 3.37
CA GLN A 103 6.33 -5.74 4.25
C GLN A 103 7.18 -4.81 5.12
N LEU A 104 8.22 -5.35 5.77
CA LEU A 104 9.11 -4.54 6.62
C LEU A 104 9.98 -3.57 5.79
N CYS A 105 10.40 -3.96 4.59
CA CYS A 105 11.06 -3.08 3.63
C CYS A 105 10.18 -1.87 3.31
N LEU A 106 8.91 -2.09 2.97
CA LEU A 106 7.96 -1.02 2.63
C LEU A 106 7.67 -0.12 3.84
N ASN A 107 7.51 -0.67 5.04
CA ASN A 107 7.35 0.13 6.26
C ASN A 107 8.56 1.00 6.58
N TYR A 108 9.78 0.50 6.34
CA TYR A 108 10.99 1.29 6.51
C TYR A 108 11.06 2.43 5.48
N LEU A 109 10.67 2.18 4.23
CA LEU A 109 10.57 3.22 3.21
C LEU A 109 9.47 4.23 3.56
N ARG A 110 8.36 3.80 4.15
CA ARG A 110 7.30 4.68 4.66
C ARG A 110 7.81 5.60 5.76
N GLU A 111 8.59 5.08 6.71
CA GLU A 111 9.24 5.93 7.72
C GLU A 111 10.27 6.87 7.07
N SER A 112 10.99 6.40 6.05
CA SER A 112 11.93 7.21 5.26
C SER A 112 11.27 8.39 4.55
N VAL A 113 10.01 8.24 4.12
CA VAL A 113 9.20 9.32 3.53
C VAL A 113 8.90 10.43 4.54
N ARG A 114 8.97 10.18 5.85
CA ARG A 114 8.65 11.20 6.87
C ARG A 114 9.81 12.14 7.18
N HIS A 115 11.05 11.70 6.94
CA HIS A 115 12.25 12.49 7.26
C HIS A 115 12.88 13.10 6.01
N ALA A 116 13.24 14.38 6.05
CA ALA A 116 13.81 15.08 4.89
C ALA A 116 15.14 14.48 4.42
N PHE A 117 15.97 13.99 5.34
CA PHE A 117 17.26 13.39 5.02
C PHE A 117 17.11 12.10 4.20
N SER A 118 16.37 11.11 4.72
CA SER A 118 16.14 9.83 4.05
C SER A 118 15.35 9.97 2.74
N TRP A 119 14.41 10.91 2.69
CA TRP A 119 13.66 11.17 1.46
C TRP A 119 14.54 11.60 0.29
N LYS A 120 15.65 12.31 0.54
CA LYS A 120 16.57 12.69 -0.54
C LYS A 120 17.12 11.49 -1.31
N ILE A 121 17.15 10.33 -0.67
CA ILE A 121 17.58 9.05 -1.23
C ILE A 121 16.39 8.38 -1.92
N VAL A 122 15.25 8.28 -1.23
CA VAL A 122 14.05 7.59 -1.75
C VAL A 122 13.44 8.28 -2.97
N GLN A 123 13.47 9.62 -3.03
CA GLN A 123 12.82 10.38 -4.09
C GLN A 123 13.31 10.04 -5.51
N ASN A 124 14.57 9.60 -5.65
CA ASN A 124 15.15 9.24 -6.95
C ASN A 124 14.58 7.92 -7.48
N HIS A 125 14.01 7.09 -6.60
CA HIS A 125 13.49 5.76 -6.92
C HIS A 125 11.96 5.69 -6.77
N VAL A 126 11.29 6.73 -6.26
CA VAL A 126 9.87 6.67 -5.88
C VAL A 126 8.95 6.29 -7.06
N VAL A 127 9.27 6.74 -8.27
CA VAL A 127 8.47 6.38 -9.46
C VAL A 127 8.57 4.89 -9.73
N VAL A 128 9.80 4.35 -9.75
CA VAL A 128 10.05 2.91 -9.96
C VAL A 128 9.41 2.08 -8.83
N LEU A 129 9.52 2.54 -7.58
CA LEU A 129 8.85 1.86 -6.45
C LEU A 129 7.33 1.81 -6.66
N ILE A 130 6.71 2.92 -7.07
CA ILE A 130 5.27 2.97 -7.31
C ILE A 130 4.87 2.03 -8.45
N GLN A 131 5.60 2.06 -9.56
CA GLN A 131 5.25 1.33 -10.79
C GLN A 131 5.55 -0.16 -10.71
N ASP A 132 6.72 -0.53 -10.17
CA ASP A 132 7.24 -1.90 -10.29
C ASP A 132 7.08 -2.72 -9.00
N ILE A 133 6.77 -2.07 -7.87
CA ILE A 133 6.61 -2.75 -6.57
C ILE A 133 5.21 -2.54 -6.02
N ILE A 134 4.80 -1.29 -5.80
CA ILE A 134 3.53 -0.95 -5.15
C ILE A 134 2.34 -1.35 -6.03
N TYR A 135 2.32 -0.93 -7.30
CA TYR A 135 1.20 -1.23 -8.19
C TYR A 135 0.98 -2.75 -8.37
N PRO A 136 2.00 -3.57 -8.65
CA PRO A 136 1.83 -5.02 -8.72
C PRO A 136 1.36 -5.65 -7.40
N LEU A 137 1.79 -5.15 -6.24
CA LEU A 137 1.31 -5.62 -4.93
C LEU A 137 -0.16 -5.25 -4.67
N LEU A 138 -0.66 -4.17 -5.28
CA LEU A 138 -2.04 -3.73 -5.12
C LEU A 138 -2.99 -4.34 -6.16
N CYS A 139 -2.46 -5.02 -7.19
CA CYS A 139 -3.26 -5.81 -8.11
C CYS A 139 -3.65 -7.13 -7.43
N ILE A 140 -4.91 -7.53 -7.59
CA ILE A 140 -5.37 -8.87 -7.24
C ILE A 140 -4.55 -9.95 -8.00
N ASN A 141 -4.10 -10.98 -7.28
CA ASN A 141 -3.35 -12.11 -7.86
C ASN A 141 -4.27 -13.32 -8.11
N ASP A 142 -3.71 -14.43 -8.61
CA ASP A 142 -4.49 -15.64 -8.90
C ASP A 142 -5.03 -16.30 -7.61
N ASP A 143 -4.22 -16.40 -6.56
CA ASP A 143 -4.62 -16.97 -5.26
C ASP A 143 -5.75 -16.17 -4.60
N ASP A 144 -5.70 -14.82 -4.70
CA ASP A 144 -6.77 -13.93 -4.25
C ASP A 144 -8.07 -14.19 -5.03
N ILE A 145 -8.00 -14.44 -6.35
CA ILE A 145 -9.17 -14.70 -7.18
C ILE A 145 -9.77 -16.06 -6.85
N GLU A 146 -8.95 -17.10 -6.70
CA GLU A 146 -9.37 -18.44 -6.29
C GLU A 146 -10.09 -18.36 -4.93
N LEU A 147 -9.49 -17.69 -3.93
CA LEU A 147 -10.12 -17.49 -2.63
C LEU A 147 -11.41 -16.67 -2.72
N PHE A 148 -11.46 -15.65 -3.58
CA PHE A 148 -12.65 -14.82 -3.80
C PHE A 148 -13.81 -15.62 -4.39
N GLU A 149 -13.54 -16.50 -5.35
CA GLU A 149 -14.55 -17.25 -6.10
C GLU A 149 -15.00 -18.51 -5.37
N ASP A 150 -14.06 -19.27 -4.81
CA ASP A 150 -14.33 -20.59 -4.22
C ASP A 150 -14.68 -20.50 -2.73
N GLU A 151 -14.06 -19.58 -1.99
CA GLU A 151 -14.25 -19.41 -0.55
C GLU A 151 -14.52 -17.94 -0.14
N PRO A 152 -15.59 -17.32 -0.67
CA PRO A 152 -15.86 -15.88 -0.52
C PRO A 152 -15.99 -15.40 0.94
N VAL A 153 -16.43 -16.28 1.85
CA VAL A 153 -16.49 -15.97 3.29
C VAL A 153 -15.09 -15.85 3.89
N GLU A 154 -14.17 -16.72 3.49
CA GLU A 154 -12.79 -16.69 3.98
C GLU A 154 -12.02 -15.53 3.36
N PHE A 155 -12.23 -15.23 2.08
CA PHE A 155 -11.72 -14.01 1.45
C PHE A 155 -12.07 -12.76 2.27
N VAL A 156 -13.34 -12.62 2.65
CA VAL A 156 -13.81 -11.50 3.46
C VAL A 156 -13.17 -11.49 4.84
N ARG A 157 -13.09 -12.65 5.51
CA ARG A 157 -12.49 -12.76 6.85
C ARG A 157 -11.02 -12.35 6.83
N ALA A 158 -10.25 -12.86 5.88
CA ALA A 158 -8.84 -12.51 5.70
C ALA A 158 -8.68 -11.00 5.46
N ARG A 159 -9.51 -10.40 4.60
CA ARG A 159 -9.46 -8.96 4.30
C ARG A 159 -9.89 -8.06 5.46
N LEU A 160 -10.74 -8.53 6.36
CA LEU A 160 -11.21 -7.78 7.55
C LEU A 160 -10.39 -8.09 8.81
N ASP A 161 -9.40 -8.98 8.74
CA ASP A 161 -8.54 -9.28 9.89
C ASP A 161 -7.56 -8.12 10.13
N ILE A 162 -7.81 -7.38 11.21
CA ILE A 162 -6.99 -6.26 11.66
C ILE A 162 -5.57 -6.72 12.00
N LEU A 163 -5.38 -7.98 12.41
CA LEU A 163 -4.05 -8.52 12.72
C LEU A 163 -3.22 -8.73 11.45
N ASP A 164 -3.86 -9.12 10.35
CA ASP A 164 -3.18 -9.35 9.08
C ASP A 164 -2.66 -8.04 8.46
N GLU A 165 -3.37 -6.91 8.69
CA GLU A 165 -2.93 -5.57 8.26
C GLU A 165 -1.51 -5.24 8.75
N TYR A 166 -1.13 -5.69 9.95
CA TYR A 166 0.21 -5.44 10.51
C TYR A 166 1.32 -6.26 9.85
N ILE A 167 0.97 -7.31 9.10
CA ILE A 167 1.93 -8.24 8.54
C ILE A 167 1.91 -8.36 7.02
N SER A 168 0.85 -7.84 6.39
CA SER A 168 0.61 -7.88 4.95
C SER A 168 1.49 -6.91 4.14
N PRO A 169 2.16 -7.37 3.07
CA PRO A 169 2.85 -6.49 2.11
C PRO A 169 1.91 -5.50 1.43
N VAL A 170 0.65 -5.90 1.18
CA VAL A 170 -0.37 -5.08 0.52
C VAL A 170 -0.68 -3.87 1.39
N SER A 171 -1.00 -4.08 2.67
CA SER A 171 -1.26 -3.00 3.63
C SER A 171 -0.05 -2.06 3.79
N ALA A 172 1.17 -2.59 3.83
CA ALA A 172 2.37 -1.75 3.86
C ALA A 172 2.57 -0.94 2.56
N ALA A 173 2.18 -1.47 1.40
CA ALA A 173 2.19 -0.76 0.13
C ALA A 173 1.17 0.38 0.10
N GLU A 174 -0.06 0.14 0.58
CA GLU A 174 -1.11 1.16 0.73
C GLU A 174 -0.63 2.30 1.64
N LEU A 175 -0.10 1.97 2.82
CA LEU A 175 0.37 2.93 3.80
C LEU A 175 1.60 3.72 3.31
N PHE A 176 2.52 3.08 2.57
CA PHE A 176 3.63 3.76 1.93
C PHE A 176 3.12 4.77 0.89
N LEU A 177 2.24 4.33 -0.02
CA LEU A 177 1.71 5.17 -1.08
C LEU A 177 0.95 6.37 -0.51
N SER A 178 0.05 6.13 0.46
CA SER A 178 -0.75 7.16 1.13
C SER A 178 0.14 8.22 1.82
N ASP A 179 1.13 7.79 2.63
CA ASP A 179 2.07 8.72 3.27
C ASP A 179 2.90 9.50 2.23
N ALA A 180 3.33 8.84 1.14
CA ALA A 180 4.16 9.44 0.09
C ALA A 180 3.41 10.52 -0.68
N VAL A 181 2.19 10.25 -1.15
CA VAL A 181 1.39 11.25 -1.88
C VAL A 181 0.93 12.40 -0.98
N ALA A 182 0.72 12.14 0.32
CA ALA A 182 0.31 13.17 1.27
C ALA A 182 1.47 14.11 1.66
N LYS A 183 2.67 13.57 1.90
CA LYS A 183 3.80 14.32 2.49
C LYS A 183 4.75 14.89 1.45
N ARG A 184 4.90 14.28 0.28
CA ARG A 184 5.96 14.62 -0.67
C ARG A 184 5.42 15.25 -1.93
N LYS A 185 6.01 16.40 -2.27
CA LYS A 185 5.67 17.17 -3.45
C LYS A 185 5.84 16.31 -4.71
N ASP A 186 4.98 16.52 -5.68
CA ASP A 186 4.98 15.89 -7.01
C ASP A 186 4.73 14.38 -7.04
N VAL A 187 4.78 13.67 -5.91
CA VAL A 187 4.49 12.22 -5.86
C VAL A 187 3.04 11.96 -6.28
N LEU A 188 2.07 12.73 -5.75
CA LEU A 188 0.67 12.60 -6.13
C LEU A 188 0.47 12.73 -7.66
N MET A 189 1.05 13.76 -8.28
CA MET A 189 0.93 13.96 -9.73
C MET A 189 1.58 12.83 -10.52
N LYS A 190 2.75 12.35 -10.09
CA LYS A 190 3.42 11.20 -10.72
C LYS A 190 2.56 9.94 -10.63
N THR A 191 1.92 9.70 -9.48
CA THR A 191 0.99 8.58 -9.29
C THR A 191 -0.22 8.72 -10.21
N VAL A 192 -0.89 9.87 -10.23
CA VAL A 192 -2.06 10.11 -11.08
C VAL A 192 -1.72 9.92 -12.57
N ASN A 193 -0.58 10.46 -13.01
CA ASN A 193 -0.13 10.30 -14.40
C ASN A 193 0.11 8.83 -14.75
N PHE A 194 0.74 8.07 -13.85
CA PHE A 194 0.94 6.63 -14.04
C PHE A 194 -0.39 5.87 -14.13
N LEU A 195 -1.33 6.12 -13.20
CA LEU A 195 -2.66 5.51 -13.26
C LEU A 195 -3.38 5.85 -14.58
N GLY A 196 -3.23 7.09 -15.04
CA GLY A 196 -3.70 7.53 -16.36
C GLY A 196 -3.10 6.71 -17.49
N THR A 197 -1.78 6.48 -17.49
CA THR A 197 -1.13 5.64 -18.52
C THR A 197 -1.65 4.21 -18.52
N VAL A 198 -1.87 3.62 -17.34
CA VAL A 198 -2.34 2.23 -17.24
C VAL A 198 -3.81 2.12 -17.68
N ILE A 199 -4.69 2.98 -17.20
CA ILE A 199 -6.15 2.86 -17.46
C ILE A 199 -6.54 3.14 -18.91
N HIS A 200 -5.73 3.92 -19.63
CA HIS A 200 -5.92 4.21 -21.07
C HIS A 200 -5.18 3.22 -21.98
N ASN A 201 -4.61 2.14 -21.44
CA ASN A 201 -4.08 1.07 -22.26
C ASN A 201 -5.23 0.21 -22.80
N ASP A 202 -5.40 0.18 -24.12
CA ASP A 202 -6.45 -0.60 -24.81
C ASP A 202 -6.38 -2.12 -24.51
N THR A 203 -5.24 -2.61 -24.00
CA THR A 203 -5.01 -4.02 -23.64
C THR A 203 -5.03 -4.27 -22.12
N ILE A 204 -5.55 -3.33 -21.33
CA ILE A 204 -5.62 -3.47 -19.87
C ILE A 204 -6.40 -4.72 -19.47
N THR A 205 -5.77 -5.56 -18.65
CA THR A 205 -6.41 -6.74 -18.07
C THR A 205 -7.29 -6.38 -16.87
N PRO A 206 -8.30 -7.20 -16.53
CA PRO A 206 -9.08 -7.02 -15.30
C PRO A 206 -8.23 -6.88 -14.03
N LYS A 207 -7.16 -7.68 -13.87
CA LYS A 207 -6.23 -7.56 -12.73
C LYS A 207 -5.50 -6.22 -12.69
N GLN A 208 -5.04 -5.74 -13.84
CA GLN A 208 -4.40 -4.43 -13.94
C GLN A 208 -5.38 -3.31 -13.61
N LYS A 209 -6.64 -3.45 -14.05
CA LYS A 209 -7.71 -2.50 -13.74
C LYS A 209 -8.01 -2.49 -12.25
N ASP A 210 -8.10 -3.65 -11.60
CA ASP A 210 -8.22 -3.77 -10.14
C ASP A 210 -7.14 -2.96 -9.41
N GLY A 211 -5.87 -3.14 -9.79
CA GLY A 211 -4.77 -2.38 -9.18
C GLY A 211 -4.89 -0.87 -9.36
N VAL A 212 -5.43 -0.40 -10.50
CA VAL A 212 -5.66 1.05 -10.72
C VAL A 212 -6.74 1.56 -9.79
N LEU A 213 -7.88 0.86 -9.70
CA LEU A 213 -9.00 1.22 -8.82
C LEU A 213 -8.56 1.18 -7.34
N HIS A 214 -7.73 0.20 -6.98
CA HIS A 214 -7.16 0.07 -5.65
C HIS A 214 -6.29 1.27 -5.30
N MET A 215 -5.31 1.60 -6.14
CA MET A 215 -4.46 2.78 -5.95
C MET A 215 -5.27 4.08 -5.91
N LEU A 216 -6.30 4.21 -6.75
CA LEU A 216 -7.20 5.37 -6.74
C LEU A 216 -7.92 5.52 -5.40
N GLY A 217 -8.39 4.42 -4.82
CA GLY A 217 -8.94 4.40 -3.45
C GLY A 217 -7.92 4.86 -2.41
N VAL A 218 -6.70 4.31 -2.43
CA VAL A 218 -5.63 4.65 -1.48
C VAL A 218 -5.29 6.15 -1.49
N ILE A 219 -5.25 6.77 -2.69
CA ILE A 219 -4.92 8.20 -2.82
C ILE A 219 -6.15 9.13 -2.71
N GLY A 220 -7.37 8.58 -2.66
CA GLY A 220 -8.63 9.33 -2.70
C GLY A 220 -8.74 10.39 -1.61
N ASN A 221 -8.39 10.04 -0.37
CA ASN A 221 -8.39 10.96 0.77
C ASN A 221 -7.47 12.18 0.59
N VAL A 222 -6.39 12.04 -0.18
CA VAL A 222 -5.47 13.14 -0.50
C VAL A 222 -6.01 13.96 -1.68
N LEU A 223 -6.59 13.30 -2.67
CA LEU A 223 -7.20 13.95 -3.83
C LEU A 223 -8.35 14.88 -3.43
N ILE A 224 -9.27 14.44 -2.57
CA ILE A 224 -10.44 15.23 -2.12
C ILE A 224 -10.01 16.55 -1.48
N LYS A 225 -8.89 16.55 -0.74
CA LYS A 225 -8.36 17.74 -0.05
C LYS A 225 -7.70 18.74 -1.01
N LYS A 226 -7.50 18.39 -2.28
CA LYS A 226 -6.81 19.22 -3.27
C LYS A 226 -7.84 19.89 -4.20
N LYS A 227 -8.05 21.19 -4.00
CA LYS A 227 -8.97 22.02 -4.81
C LYS A 227 -8.75 21.92 -6.33
N THR A 228 -7.51 21.64 -6.77
CA THR A 228 -7.18 21.48 -8.19
C THR A 228 -7.86 20.26 -8.83
N PHE A 229 -8.26 19.27 -8.03
CA PHE A 229 -8.85 18.03 -8.50
C PHE A 229 -10.37 17.99 -8.37
N THR A 230 -11.02 18.90 -7.64
CA THR A 230 -12.46 18.82 -7.30
C THR A 230 -13.35 18.45 -8.50
N ASN A 231 -13.25 19.21 -9.61
CA ASN A 231 -14.06 18.94 -10.82
C ASN A 231 -13.62 17.66 -11.56
N GLN A 232 -12.33 17.32 -11.48
CA GLN A 232 -11.77 16.13 -12.14
C GLN A 232 -12.13 14.84 -11.40
N LEU A 233 -12.30 14.88 -10.07
CA LEU A 233 -12.61 13.70 -9.27
C LEU A 233 -13.99 13.15 -9.59
N GLU A 234 -14.98 14.02 -9.71
CA GLU A 234 -16.31 13.60 -10.10
C GLU A 234 -16.31 12.94 -11.49
N HIS A 235 -15.58 13.53 -12.44
CA HIS A 235 -15.40 12.92 -13.76
C HIS A 235 -14.69 11.56 -13.68
N ILE A 236 -13.63 11.44 -12.87
CA ILE A 236 -12.91 10.17 -12.66
C ILE A 236 -13.85 9.11 -12.08
N ILE A 237 -14.67 9.46 -11.08
CA ILE A 237 -15.62 8.54 -10.47
C ILE A 237 -16.65 8.06 -11.50
N VAL A 238 -17.27 8.99 -12.23
CA VAL A 238 -18.29 8.66 -13.22
C VAL A 238 -17.72 7.86 -14.37
N GLN A 239 -16.51 8.18 -14.83
CA GLN A 239 -15.89 7.55 -15.99
C GLN A 239 -15.28 6.18 -15.65
N TYR A 240 -14.65 6.04 -14.48
CA TYR A 240 -13.81 4.87 -14.18
C TYR A 240 -14.30 4.01 -13.02
N LEU A 241 -15.11 4.52 -12.09
CA LEU A 241 -15.65 3.72 -10.98
C LEU A 241 -17.06 3.22 -11.26
N PHE A 242 -17.95 4.08 -11.77
CA PHE A 242 -19.36 3.70 -11.99
C PHE A 242 -19.55 2.54 -12.97
N PRO A 243 -18.83 2.47 -14.11
CA PRO A 243 -18.96 1.31 -15.01
C PRO A 243 -18.56 0.00 -14.33
N GLU A 244 -17.60 0.05 -13.41
CA GLU A 244 -17.05 -1.13 -12.76
C GLU A 244 -18.00 -1.74 -11.72
N LEU A 245 -18.96 -0.97 -11.20
CA LEU A 245 -20.03 -1.49 -10.33
C LEU A 245 -20.98 -2.45 -11.07
N GLN A 246 -20.96 -2.43 -12.41
CA GLN A 246 -21.73 -3.32 -13.27
C GLN A 246 -20.82 -4.25 -14.10
N SER A 247 -19.52 -4.32 -13.76
CA SER A 247 -18.57 -5.19 -14.45
C SER A 247 -19.03 -6.65 -14.38
N PRO A 248 -18.85 -7.47 -15.44
CA PRO A 248 -19.09 -8.90 -15.34
C PRO A 248 -18.15 -9.58 -14.33
N VAL A 249 -17.01 -8.96 -14.02
CA VAL A 249 -16.00 -9.47 -13.09
C VAL A 249 -16.31 -9.03 -11.66
N ALA A 250 -16.55 -9.98 -10.77
CA ALA A 250 -17.04 -9.71 -9.42
C ALA A 250 -16.04 -8.93 -8.54
N TYR A 251 -14.75 -9.28 -8.58
CA TYR A 251 -13.74 -8.55 -7.80
C TYR A 251 -13.57 -7.10 -8.27
N LEU A 252 -13.86 -6.78 -9.54
CA LEU A 252 -13.86 -5.39 -10.01
C LEU A 252 -15.03 -4.59 -9.42
N ARG A 253 -16.21 -5.21 -9.29
CA ARG A 253 -17.35 -4.60 -8.58
C ARG A 253 -17.00 -4.34 -7.12
N ALA A 254 -16.44 -5.32 -6.42
CA ALA A 254 -15.98 -5.17 -5.03
C ALA A 254 -14.93 -4.05 -4.91
N ARG A 255 -13.96 -4.00 -5.83
CA ARG A 255 -12.92 -2.98 -5.83
C ARG A 255 -13.47 -1.58 -6.11
N ALA A 256 -14.47 -1.45 -6.98
CA ALA A 256 -15.15 -0.19 -7.23
C ALA A 256 -15.90 0.31 -5.98
N CYS A 257 -16.58 -0.58 -5.25
CA CYS A 257 -17.18 -0.27 -3.95
C CYS A 257 -16.12 0.21 -2.94
N TYR A 258 -15.00 -0.51 -2.81
CA TYR A 258 -13.86 -0.10 -1.98
C TYR A 258 -13.32 1.29 -2.36
N ALA A 259 -13.16 1.56 -3.67
CA ALA A 259 -12.66 2.84 -4.13
C ALA A 259 -13.64 3.97 -3.78
N LEU A 260 -14.93 3.79 -4.04
CA LEU A 260 -15.99 4.75 -3.71
C LEU A 260 -16.09 5.02 -2.21
N ARG A 261 -15.88 4.01 -1.36
CA ARG A 261 -15.79 4.18 0.10
C ARG A 261 -14.77 5.25 0.49
N ASN A 262 -13.63 5.31 -0.21
CA ASN A 262 -12.58 6.31 0.01
C ASN A 262 -12.92 7.71 -0.55
N PHE A 263 -14.05 7.85 -1.26
CA PHE A 263 -14.61 9.10 -1.74
C PHE A 263 -15.89 9.52 -1.01
N SER A 264 -16.21 8.93 0.16
CA SER A 264 -17.44 9.27 0.92
C SER A 264 -17.57 10.77 1.23
N LYS A 265 -16.44 11.45 1.43
CA LYS A 265 -16.35 12.88 1.75
C LYS A 265 -16.28 13.80 0.54
N LEU A 266 -16.46 13.27 -0.67
CA LEU A 266 -16.47 14.10 -1.87
C LEU A 266 -17.82 14.83 -1.97
N GLU A 267 -17.75 16.16 -2.08
CA GLU A 267 -18.90 16.98 -2.45
C GLU A 267 -19.12 16.90 -3.96
N TYR A 268 -20.20 16.26 -4.39
CA TYR A 268 -20.59 16.20 -5.79
C TYR A 268 -21.11 17.55 -6.27
N THR A 269 -20.60 18.03 -7.39
CA THR A 269 -21.07 19.23 -8.07
C THR A 269 -22.39 18.96 -8.78
N ASN A 270 -22.56 17.77 -9.36
CA ASN A 270 -23.84 17.31 -9.91
C ASN A 270 -24.55 16.39 -8.91
N PRO A 271 -25.69 16.80 -8.33
CA PRO A 271 -26.48 15.97 -7.41
C PRO A 271 -26.89 14.62 -8.01
N GLU A 272 -27.11 14.56 -9.33
CA GLU A 272 -27.45 13.30 -10.02
C GLU A 272 -26.33 12.27 -9.90
N ASN A 273 -25.07 12.70 -9.90
CA ASN A 273 -23.93 11.79 -9.74
C ASN A 273 -23.86 11.24 -8.31
N SER A 274 -24.25 12.02 -7.30
CA SER A 274 -24.37 11.53 -5.92
C SER A 274 -25.48 10.48 -5.81
N THR A 275 -26.67 10.77 -6.35
CA THR A 275 -27.80 9.83 -6.38
C THR A 275 -27.43 8.54 -7.11
N ARG A 276 -26.74 8.64 -8.26
CA ARG A 276 -26.25 7.48 -9.02
C ARG A 276 -25.22 6.67 -8.24
N CYS A 277 -24.31 7.32 -7.52
CA CYS A 277 -23.34 6.65 -6.65
C CYS A 277 -24.07 5.77 -5.61
N LEU A 278 -24.99 6.38 -4.85
CA LEU A 278 -25.76 5.67 -3.81
C LEU A 278 -26.62 4.55 -4.39
N THR A 279 -27.29 4.81 -5.52
CA THR A 279 -28.13 3.81 -6.20
C THR A 279 -27.31 2.61 -6.64
N ASN A 280 -26.13 2.83 -7.23
CA ASN A 280 -25.25 1.73 -7.64
C ASN A 280 -24.73 0.95 -6.42
N LEU A 281 -24.35 1.62 -5.34
CA LEU A 281 -23.91 0.94 -4.11
C LEU A 281 -25.05 0.12 -3.48
N ILE A 282 -26.28 0.64 -3.43
CA ILE A 282 -27.46 -0.09 -2.96
C ILE A 282 -27.71 -1.32 -3.85
N HIS A 283 -27.60 -1.19 -5.16
CA HIS A 283 -27.73 -2.32 -6.08
C HIS A 283 -26.66 -3.39 -5.81
N CYS A 284 -25.39 -3.01 -5.63
CA CYS A 284 -24.33 -3.96 -5.25
C CYS A 284 -24.60 -4.66 -3.91
N LEU A 285 -25.18 -3.96 -2.93
CA LEU A 285 -25.56 -4.54 -1.65
C LEU A 285 -26.74 -5.52 -1.77
N CYS A 286 -27.80 -5.13 -2.48
CA CYS A 286 -29.07 -5.84 -2.47
C CYS A 286 -29.21 -6.90 -3.57
N ASN A 287 -28.49 -6.76 -4.69
CA ASN A 287 -28.72 -7.55 -5.90
C ASN A 287 -27.49 -8.33 -6.38
N ASP A 288 -26.28 -8.05 -5.88
CA ASP A 288 -25.10 -8.84 -6.25
C ASP A 288 -25.18 -10.25 -5.66
N THR A 289 -24.57 -11.22 -6.35
CA THR A 289 -24.50 -12.62 -5.91
C THR A 289 -23.23 -12.92 -5.12
N SER A 290 -22.21 -12.06 -5.25
CA SER A 290 -20.91 -12.21 -4.61
C SER A 290 -20.91 -11.54 -3.24
N LEU A 291 -20.75 -12.33 -2.17
CA LEU A 291 -20.68 -11.83 -0.78
C LEU A 291 -19.60 -10.73 -0.58
N PRO A 292 -18.37 -10.85 -1.11
CA PRO A 292 -17.39 -9.76 -1.00
C PRO A 292 -17.86 -8.42 -1.56
N VAL A 293 -18.65 -8.43 -2.65
CA VAL A 293 -19.20 -7.21 -3.25
C VAL A 293 -20.25 -6.59 -2.34
N GLN A 294 -21.16 -7.42 -1.80
CA GLN A 294 -22.19 -6.97 -0.87
C GLN A 294 -21.59 -6.32 0.37
N ILE A 295 -20.52 -6.91 0.93
CA ILE A 295 -19.84 -6.38 2.12
C ILE A 295 -19.13 -5.06 1.84
N GLU A 296 -18.37 -4.96 0.74
CA GLU A 296 -17.73 -3.69 0.38
C GLU A 296 -18.76 -2.58 0.08
N ALA A 297 -19.88 -2.93 -0.56
CA ALA A 297 -20.99 -2.00 -0.77
C ALA A 297 -21.61 -1.53 0.56
N ALA A 298 -21.83 -2.44 1.50
CA ALA A 298 -22.32 -2.10 2.84
C ALA A 298 -21.36 -1.16 3.59
N MET A 299 -20.05 -1.45 3.54
CA MET A 299 -19.02 -0.62 4.17
C MET A 299 -18.95 0.78 3.53
N ALA A 300 -19.06 0.86 2.20
CA ALA A 300 -19.14 2.14 1.50
C ALA A 300 -20.37 2.95 1.94
N LEU A 301 -21.57 2.35 1.87
CA LEU A 301 -22.83 3.00 2.26
C LEU A 301 -22.81 3.48 3.71
N ASN A 302 -22.28 2.67 4.63
CA ASN A 302 -22.15 3.06 6.02
C ASN A 302 -21.37 4.37 6.18
N LEU A 303 -20.25 4.55 5.45
CA LEU A 303 -19.49 5.80 5.50
C LEU A 303 -20.27 6.97 4.89
N PHE A 304 -20.88 6.79 3.72
CA PHE A 304 -21.72 7.82 3.08
C PHE A 304 -22.87 8.29 3.97
N LEU A 305 -23.50 7.39 4.74
CA LEU A 305 -24.59 7.72 5.66
C LEU A 305 -24.06 8.37 6.95
N SER A 306 -22.99 7.83 7.54
CA SER A 306 -22.43 8.36 8.79
C SER A 306 -21.85 9.78 8.65
N ASP A 307 -21.34 10.14 7.46
CA ASP A 307 -20.82 11.48 7.19
C ASP A 307 -21.94 12.54 7.04
N THR A 308 -23.23 12.14 6.96
CA THR A 308 -24.37 13.09 6.90
C THR A 308 -24.91 13.53 8.27
N GLU A 309 -24.45 12.91 9.36
CA GLU A 309 -24.88 13.22 10.73
C GLU A 309 -23.95 14.18 11.50
N ALA A 310 -22.91 14.74 10.85
CA ALA A 310 -21.93 15.65 11.44
C ALA A 310 -21.89 17.02 10.74
#